data_AF-A0A7J2LWW9-F1
#
_entry.id   AF-A0A7J2LWW9-F1
#
_cell.length_a   1.000
_cell.length_b   1.000
_cell.length_c   1.000
_cell.angle_alpha   90.00
_cell.angle_beta   90.00
_cell.angle_gamma   90.00
#
_symmetry.space_group_name_H-M   'P 1'
#
loop_
_entity.id
_entity.type
_entity.pdbx_description
1 polymer ?
#
loop_
_entity_poly.entity_id
_entity_poly.type
_entity_poly.pdbx_seq_one_letter_code
_entity_poly.pdbx_strand_id
1 'polypeptide(L)' 'MAKFKINIFYVIASICSLLLVMYIWLIFLPFYEETAAYEYVKNIAFILTILLLASAGIQIFLSVKKISKDEEIRA' A
#
# COMPACT_ATOMS: atom_id res chain seq x y z
N MET A 1 19.99 5.34 -22.44
CA MET A 1 18.85 4.45 -22.10
C MET A 1 18.71 4.43 -20.60
N ALA A 2 17.71 5.11 -20.03
CA ALA A 2 17.50 5.16 -18.59
C ALA A 2 17.06 3.77 -18.09
N LYS A 3 17.96 3.04 -17.42
CA LYS A 3 17.66 1.76 -16.77
C LYS A 3 16.92 2.04 -15.46
N PHE A 4 15.59 2.15 -15.49
CA PHE A 4 14.80 2.20 -14.27
C PHE A 4 14.87 0.84 -13.56
N LYS A 5 15.70 0.72 -12.51
CA LYS A 5 15.67 -0.42 -11.58
C LYS A 5 14.50 -0.22 -10.62
N ILE A 6 13.31 -0.68 -11.03
CA ILE A 6 12.13 -0.73 -10.15
C ILE A 6 12.32 -1.90 -9.18
N ASN A 7 12.23 -1.64 -7.88
CA ASN A 7 12.38 -2.69 -6.88
C ASN A 7 11.06 -3.48 -6.77
N ILE A 8 10.98 -4.63 -7.46
CA ILE A 8 9.74 -5.43 -7.60
C ILE A 8 9.09 -5.78 -6.25
N PHE A 9 9.89 -5.88 -5.19
CA PHE A 9 9.44 -6.21 -3.84
C PHE A 9 8.49 -5.13 -3.28
N TYR A 10 8.80 -3.85 -3.50
CA TYR A 10 7.94 -2.75 -3.07
C TYR A 10 6.65 -2.65 -3.90
N VAL A 11 6.73 -2.98 -5.19
CA VAL A 11 5.55 -3.02 -6.08
C VAL A 11 4.56 -4.09 -5.63
N ILE A 12 5.03 -5.31 -5.37
CA ILE A 12 4.19 -6.42 -4.90
C ILE A 12 3.58 -6.09 -3.54
N ALA A 13 4.36 -5.51 -2.63
CA ALA A 13 3.87 -5.13 -1.31
C ALA A 13 2.81 -4.01 -1.36
N SER A 14 2.95 -3.07 -2.30
CA SER A 14 1.96 -2.01 -2.55
C SER A 14 0.66 -2.59 -3.11
N ILE A 15 0.75 -3.51 -4.08
CA ILE A 15 -0.42 -4.23 -4.61
C ILE A 15 -1.13 -5.03 -3.51
N CYS A 16 -0.36 -5.72 -2.67
CA CYS A 16 -0.91 -6.48 -1.55
C CYS A 16 -1.67 -5.57 -0.56
N SER A 17 -1.12 -4.39 -0.26
CA SER A 17 -1.79 -3.40 0.60
C SER A 17 -3.12 -2.93 0.01
N LEU A 18 -3.18 -2.68 -1.31
CA LEU A 18 -4.40 -2.30 -2.01
C LEU A 18 -5.46 -3.42 -1.99
N LEU A 19 -5.05 -4.66 -2.25
CA LEU A 19 -5.94 -5.82 -2.19
C LEU A 19 -6.51 -6.00 -0.78
N LEU A 20 -5.70 -5.75 0.26
CA LEU A 20 -6.14 -5.87 1.64
C LEU A 20 -7.20 -4.81 1.99
N VAL A 21 -7.04 -3.56 1.54
CA VAL A 21 -8.06 -2.52 1.69
C VAL A 21 -9.37 -2.95 1.02
N MET A 22 -9.29 -3.47 -0.21
CA MET A 22 -10.47 -3.93 -0.95
C MET A 22 -11.16 -5.09 -0.23
N TYR A 23 -10.41 -6.06 0.29
CA TYR A 23 -10.93 -7.17 1.07
C TYR A 23 -11.64 -6.69 2.34
N ILE A 24 -11.03 -5.76 3.09
CA ILE A 24 -11.60 -5.23 4.32
C ILE A 24 -12.97 -4.57 4.03
N TRP A 25 -13.08 -3.81 2.95
CA TRP A 25 -14.31 -3.09 2.63
C TRP A 25 -15.39 -3.96 1.99
N LEU A 26 -15.03 -4.83 1.06
CA LEU A 26 -16.02 -5.59 0.26
C LEU A 26 -16.44 -6.92 0.89
N ILE A 27 -15.62 -7.49 1.77
CA ILE A 27 -15.87 -8.82 2.35
C ILE A 27 -15.95 -8.72 3.87
N PHE A 28 -14.95 -8.13 4.50
CA PHE A 28 -14.87 -8.10 5.95
C PHE A 28 -15.96 -7.21 6.56
N LEU A 29 -16.13 -5.98 6.07
CA LEU A 29 -17.10 -5.04 6.60
C LEU A 29 -18.57 -5.51 6.48
N PRO A 30 -19.06 -6.00 5.32
CA PRO A 30 -20.42 -6.50 5.20
C PRO A 30 -20.70 -7.76 6.02
N PHE A 31 -19.66 -8.55 6.33
CA PHE A 31 -19.80 -9.70 7.22
C PHE A 31 -20.26 -9.31 8.64
N TYR A 32 -19.97 -8.08 9.08
CA TYR A 32 -20.36 -7.58 10.40
C TYR A 32 -21.62 -6.71 10.39
N GLU A 33 -22.26 -6.44 9.23
CA GLU A 33 -23.44 -5.54 9.13
C GLU A 33 -24.58 -5.96 10.06
N GLU A 34 -24.77 -7.26 10.27
CA GLU A 34 -25.83 -7.82 11.11
C GLU A 34 -25.44 -7.85 12.60
N THR A 35 -24.28 -7.31 12.98
CA THR A 35 -23.74 -7.39 14.34
C THR A 35 -23.61 -6.02 15.00
N ALA A 36 -23.84 -5.96 16.31
CA ALA A 36 -23.62 -4.74 17.10
C ALA A 36 -22.15 -4.26 17.10
N ALA A 37 -21.21 -5.10 16.65
CA ALA A 37 -19.80 -4.75 16.52
C ALA A 37 -19.48 -3.97 15.24
N TYR A 38 -20.43 -3.82 14.29
CA TYR A 38 -20.22 -3.18 13.00
C TYR A 38 -19.57 -1.81 13.11
N GLU A 39 -20.06 -0.95 14.00
CA GLU A 39 -19.59 0.42 14.13
C GLU A 39 -18.13 0.48 14.62
N TYR A 40 -17.78 -0.41 15.55
CA TYR A 40 -16.42 -0.57 16.06
C TYR A 40 -15.48 -1.12 14.98
N VAL A 41 -15.91 -2.17 14.28
CA VAL A 41 -15.14 -2.79 13.18
C VAL A 41 -14.93 -1.81 12.04
N LYS A 42 -15.94 -1.00 11.70
CA LYS A 42 -15.86 0.06 10.69
C LYS A 42 -14.82 1.11 11.03
N ASN A 43 -14.77 1.55 12.30
CA ASN A 43 -13.78 2.54 12.72
C ASN A 43 -12.35 1.97 12.63
N ILE A 44 -12.15 0.71 13.05
CA ILE A 44 -10.86 0.02 12.91
C ILE A 44 -10.49 -0.14 11.42
N ALA A 45 -11.43 -0.55 10.58
CA ALA A 45 -11.22 -0.68 9.14
C ALA A 45 -10.78 0.64 8.51
N PHE A 46 -11.35 1.78 8.95
CA PHE A 46 -10.92 3.11 8.53
C PHE A 46 -9.47 3.41 8.92
N ILE A 47 -9.10 3.16 10.18
CA ILE A 47 -7.74 3.37 10.67
C ILE A 47 -6.74 2.50 9.89
N LEU A 48 -7.07 1.22 9.68
CA LEU A 48 -6.26 0.30 8.88
C LEU A 48 -6.14 0.75 7.43
N THR A 49 -7.21 1.26 6.83
CA THR A 49 -7.20 1.79 5.46
C THR A 49 -6.22 2.96 5.33
N ILE A 50 -6.23 3.90 6.28
CA ILE A 50 -5.31 5.04 6.31
C ILE A 50 -3.87 4.55 6.44
N LEU A 51 -3.62 3.61 7.34
CA LEU A 51 -2.28 3.05 7.57
C LEU A 51 -1.76 2.30 6.34
N LEU A 52 -2.61 1.53 5.67
CA LEU A 52 -2.28 0.81 4.44
C LEU A 52 -2.03 1.77 3.28
N LEU A 53 -2.80 2.86 3.16
CA LEU A 53 -2.54 3.89 2.15
C LEU A 53 -1.19 4.57 2.39
N ALA A 54 -0.88 4.93 3.64
CA ALA A 54 0.40 5.52 4.00
C ALA A 54 1.57 4.57 3.67
N SER A 55 1.42 3.28 4.02
CA SER A 55 2.41 2.25 3.70
C SER A 55 2.60 2.08 2.20
N ALA A 56 1.51 1.97 1.43
CA ALA A 56 1.56 1.86 -0.02
C ALA A 56 2.22 3.09 -0.67
N GLY A 57 1.94 4.29 -0.16
CA GLY A 57 2.59 5.53 -0.60
C GLY A 57 4.11 5.51 -0.36
N ILE A 58 4.54 5.09 0.83
CA ILE A 58 5.97 4.96 1.17
C ILE A 58 6.63 3.88 0.31
N GLN A 59 5.97 2.74 0.09
CA GLN A 59 6.48 1.67 -0.77
C GLN A 59 6.64 2.13 -2.22
N ILE A 60 5.66 2.86 -2.77
CA ILE A 60 5.75 3.44 -4.11
C ILE A 60 6.89 4.46 -4.16
N PHE A 61 7.02 5.33 -3.15
CA PHE A 61 8.09 6.33 -3.06
C PHE A 61 9.47 5.67 -3.03
N LEU A 62 9.66 4.63 -2.22
CA LEU A 62 10.90 3.86 -2.16
C LEU A 62 11.16 3.02 -3.43
N SER A 63 10.11 2.55 -4.08
CA SER A 63 10.19 1.81 -5.35
C SER A 63 10.68 2.71 -6.48
N VAL A 64 10.33 4.00 -6.46
CA VAL A 64 10.87 5.02 -7.37
C VAL A 64 12.22 5.49 -6.85
N LYS A 65 13.22 4.61 -6.89
CA LYS A 65 14.61 5.03 -6.77
C LYS A 65 14.96 5.77 -8.05
N LYS A 66 14.86 7.11 -8.05
CA LYS A 66 15.54 7.92 -9.06
C LYS A 66 17.00 7.49 -9.01
N ILE A 67 17.48 6.89 -10.08
CA ILE A 67 18.90 7.01 -10.42
C ILE A 67 19.06 8.51 -10.73
N SER A 68 19.13 9.34 -9.69
CA SER A 68 19.92 10.54 -9.75
C SER A 68 21.30 10.01 -10.10
N LYS A 69 21.62 10.06 -11.39
CA LYS A 69 22.78 10.72 -12.00
C LYS A 69 23.93 11.14 -11.04
N ASP A 70 24.20 10.37 -10.00
CA ASP A 70 25.33 10.47 -9.07
C ASP A 70 26.35 9.37 -9.36
N GLU A 71 25.95 8.32 -10.10
CA GLU A 71 26.81 7.22 -10.54
C GLU A 71 27.29 7.38 -12.00
N GLU A 72 27.05 8.55 -12.62
CA GLU A 72 27.65 8.92 -13.92
C GLU A 72 28.85 9.89 -13.72
N ILE A 73 29.04 10.45 -12.51
CA ILE A 73 30.20 11.30 -12.15
C ILE A 73 31.24 10.48 -11.34
N ARG A 74 31.24 9.15 -11.48
CA ARG A 74 32.22 8.27 -10.84
C ARG A 74 32.67 7.09 -11.71
N ALA A 75 32.23 7.03 -12.97
CA ALA A 75 32.62 6.03 -13.94
C ALA A 75 33.53 6.64 -15.00
#